data_AF-A0A2P5W086-F1
#
_entry.id   AF-A0A2P5W086-F1
#
_cell.length_a   1.000
_cell.length_b   1.000
_cell.length_c   1.000
_cell.angle_alpha   90.00
_cell.angle_beta   90.00
_cell.angle_gamma   90.00
#
_symmetry.space_group_name_H-M   'P 1'
#
loop_
_entity.id
_entity.type
_entity.pdbx_description
1 polymer ?
#
loop_
_entity_poly.entity_id
_entity_poly.type
_entity_poly.pdbx_seq_one_letter_code
_entity_poly.pdbx_strand_id
1 'polypeptide(L)'
;MEKGIEKLKRILAGEKETPFTSREYMTLYTTIYNMCNQKAPHDYSEQLYDKYKETLDEYITSIVYEDVHPTIKDIVLSLIDKEREGEQIDRALLKNALDIFVEMGGGQMNRYQDDFEAPFLQETSNYFSRKASKWIEEASCPDYLLKARA
;
A
#
# COMPACT_ATOMS: atom_id res chain seq x y z
N MET A 1 12.12 -11.85 -23.04
CA MET A 1 12.07 -11.39 -21.65
C MET A 1 10.65 -11.07 -21.23
N GLU A 2 9.93 -10.20 -21.97
CA GLU A 2 8.54 -9.83 -21.70
C GLU A 2 7.59 -11.01 -21.48
N LYS A 3 7.64 -12.04 -22.32
CA LYS A 3 6.83 -13.27 -22.12
C LYS A 3 7.06 -13.94 -20.76
N GLY A 4 8.29 -13.88 -20.25
CA GLY A 4 8.62 -14.38 -18.91
C GLY A 4 8.06 -13.48 -17.81
N ILE A 5 8.15 -12.16 -17.99
CA ILE A 5 7.54 -11.18 -17.08
C ILE A 5 6.03 -11.38 -17.01
N GLU A 6 5.35 -11.48 -18.14
CA GLU A 6 3.90 -11.68 -18.21
C GLU A 6 3.46 -12.98 -17.54
N LYS A 7 4.17 -14.08 -17.80
CA LYS A 7 3.91 -15.36 -17.13
C LYS A 7 4.09 -15.23 -15.61
N LEU A 8 5.12 -14.53 -15.15
CA LEU A 8 5.32 -14.29 -13.72
C LEU A 8 4.21 -13.43 -13.11
N LYS A 9 3.77 -12.34 -13.78
CA LYS A 9 2.66 -11.49 -13.34
C LYS A 9 1.38 -12.31 -13.13
N ARG A 10 1.04 -13.19 -14.08
CA ARG A 10 -0.14 -14.10 -13.98
C ARG A 10 -0.04 -15.08 -12.81
N ILE A 11 1.16 -15.65 -12.59
CA ILE A 11 1.40 -16.55 -11.46
C ILE A 11 1.20 -15.82 -10.13
N LEU A 12 1.78 -14.63 -9.98
CA LEU A 12 1.67 -13.82 -8.77
C LEU A 12 0.23 -13.34 -8.52
N ALA A 13 -0.51 -13.05 -9.60
CA ALA A 13 -1.94 -12.72 -9.53
C ALA A 13 -2.85 -13.93 -9.20
N GLY A 14 -2.29 -15.13 -9.03
CA GLY A 14 -3.06 -16.34 -8.72
C GLY A 14 -3.93 -16.85 -9.88
N GLU A 15 -3.65 -16.40 -11.12
CA GLU A 15 -4.34 -16.91 -12.30
C GLU A 15 -4.02 -18.40 -12.54
N LYS A 16 -4.86 -19.07 -13.34
CA LYS A 16 -4.59 -20.44 -13.81
C LYS A 16 -3.46 -20.44 -14.84
N GLU A 17 -2.24 -20.23 -14.35
CA GLU A 17 -1.00 -20.25 -15.12
C GLU A 17 -0.11 -21.42 -14.65
N THR A 18 0.55 -22.06 -15.61
CA THR A 18 1.48 -23.14 -15.31
C THR A 18 2.76 -22.59 -14.71
N PRO A 19 3.40 -23.29 -13.75
CA PRO A 19 4.73 -22.92 -13.30
C PRO A 19 5.74 -22.91 -14.45
N PHE A 20 6.83 -22.17 -14.28
CA PHE A 20 7.94 -22.21 -15.23
C PHE A 20 8.50 -23.63 -15.34
N THR A 21 8.60 -24.13 -16.57
CA THR A 21 9.34 -25.35 -16.87
C THR A 21 10.84 -25.08 -16.79
N SER A 22 11.65 -26.10 -16.53
CA SER A 22 13.12 -25.97 -16.52
C SER A 22 13.66 -25.42 -17.84
N ARG A 23 13.01 -25.76 -18.97
CA ARG A 23 13.38 -25.24 -20.29
C ARG A 23 13.11 -23.73 -20.41
N GLU A 24 11.95 -23.26 -19.96
CA GLU A 24 11.62 -21.83 -19.97
C GLU A 24 12.58 -21.04 -19.07
N TYR A 25 12.82 -21.54 -17.86
CA TYR A 25 13.78 -20.93 -16.94
C TYR A 25 15.19 -20.86 -17.54
N MET A 26 15.70 -21.97 -18.08
CA MET A 26 17.02 -22.02 -18.69
C MET A 26 17.13 -21.09 -19.90
N THR A 27 16.07 -20.99 -20.70
CA THR A 27 16.02 -20.08 -21.85
C THR A 27 16.09 -18.62 -21.40
N LEU A 28 15.30 -18.23 -20.39
CA LEU A 28 15.32 -16.87 -19.83
C LEU A 28 16.69 -16.53 -19.25
N TYR A 29 17.24 -17.42 -18.41
CA TYR A 29 18.55 -17.23 -17.78
C TYR A 29 19.66 -17.08 -18.83
N THR A 30 19.73 -17.99 -19.81
CA THR A 30 20.74 -17.96 -20.87
C THR A 30 20.62 -16.69 -21.71
N THR A 31 19.39 -16.25 -22.00
CA THR A 31 19.15 -15.01 -22.75
C THR A 31 19.70 -13.81 -21.98
N ILE A 32 19.37 -13.68 -20.69
CA ILE A 32 19.86 -12.60 -19.82
C ILE A 32 21.39 -12.64 -19.75
N TYR A 33 21.96 -13.81 -19.45
CA TYR A 33 23.40 -13.99 -19.36
C TYR A 33 24.11 -13.57 -20.65
N ASN A 34 23.61 -13.96 -21.81
CA ASN A 34 24.20 -13.59 -23.09
C ASN A 34 24.06 -12.08 -23.38
N MET A 35 22.97 -11.44 -22.96
CA MET A 35 22.80 -9.99 -23.13
C MET A 35 23.73 -9.18 -22.22
N CYS A 36 24.02 -9.68 -21.01
CA CYS A 36 24.96 -9.02 -20.09
C CYS A 36 26.44 -9.26 -20.42
N ASN A 37 26.78 -10.36 -21.11
CA ASN A 37 28.18 -10.74 -21.38
C ASN A 37 28.61 -10.53 -22.86
N GLN A 38 27.84 -9.78 -23.64
CA GLN A 38 28.20 -9.42 -25.01
C GLN A 38 29.41 -8.48 -25.04
N LYS A 39 30.24 -8.58 -26.10
CA LYS A 39 31.39 -7.68 -26.26
C LYS A 39 30.91 -6.26 -26.57
N ALA A 40 31.64 -5.26 -26.05
CA ALA A 40 31.40 -3.86 -26.33
C ALA A 40 31.19 -3.60 -27.84
N PRO A 41 30.24 -2.72 -28.23
CA PRO A 41 29.45 -1.80 -27.41
C PRO A 41 28.10 -2.36 -26.88
N HIS A 42 27.87 -3.67 -26.91
CA HIS A 42 26.54 -4.27 -26.70
C HIS A 42 26.33 -4.86 -25.29
N ASP A 43 26.81 -4.17 -24.25
CA ASP A 43 26.49 -4.54 -22.87
C ASP A 43 25.11 -3.98 -22.49
N TYR A 44 24.14 -4.88 -22.26
CA TYR A 44 22.76 -4.52 -21.92
C TYR A 44 22.45 -4.62 -20.43
N SER A 45 23.44 -4.91 -19.58
CA SER A 45 23.22 -5.21 -18.15
C SER A 45 22.48 -4.10 -17.40
N GLU A 46 22.88 -2.84 -17.61
CA GLU A 46 22.22 -1.66 -17.01
C GLU A 46 20.76 -1.53 -17.44
N GLN A 47 20.50 -1.56 -18.75
CA GLN A 47 19.16 -1.43 -19.33
C GLN A 47 18.22 -2.55 -18.84
N LEU A 48 18.73 -3.76 -18.69
CA LEU A 48 17.96 -4.88 -18.16
C LEU A 48 17.64 -4.71 -16.68
N TYR A 49 18.55 -4.17 -15.90
CA TYR A 49 18.34 -3.92 -14.48
C TYR A 49 17.33 -2.79 -14.25
N ASP A 50 17.41 -1.71 -15.03
CA ASP A 50 16.44 -0.63 -15.00
C ASP A 50 15.05 -1.13 -15.41
N LYS A 51 14.98 -1.91 -16.50
CA LYS A 51 13.70 -2.50 -16.93
C LYS A 51 13.10 -3.42 -15.88
N TYR A 52 13.92 -4.20 -15.18
CA TYR A 52 13.49 -5.03 -14.07
C TYR A 52 12.89 -4.19 -12.94
N LYS A 53 13.59 -3.12 -12.52
CA LYS A 53 13.09 -2.20 -11.48
C LYS A 53 11.76 -1.58 -11.87
N GLU A 54 11.66 -1.01 -13.07
CA GLU A 54 10.43 -0.39 -13.58
C GLU A 54 9.27 -1.38 -13.58
N THR A 55 9.50 -2.61 -14.05
CA THR A 55 8.46 -3.64 -14.12
C THR A 55 7.98 -4.06 -12.72
N LEU A 56 8.91 -4.15 -11.76
CA LEU A 56 8.59 -4.48 -10.38
C LEU A 56 7.80 -3.35 -9.71
N ASP A 57 8.26 -2.12 -9.87
CA ASP A 57 7.62 -0.92 -9.32
C ASP A 57 6.20 -0.73 -9.87
N GLU A 58 6.04 -0.91 -11.18
CA GLU A 58 4.72 -0.93 -11.84
C GLU A 58 3.81 -2.00 -11.23
N TYR A 59 4.31 -3.23 -11.05
CA TYR A 59 3.52 -4.32 -10.49
C TYR A 59 3.09 -4.04 -9.05
N ILE A 60 4.01 -3.56 -8.21
CA ILE A 60 3.71 -3.22 -6.81
C ILE A 60 2.68 -2.09 -6.76
N THR A 61 2.86 -1.04 -7.55
CA THR A 61 2.01 0.16 -7.50
C THR A 61 0.63 -0.07 -8.11
N SER A 62 0.54 -0.78 -9.24
CA SER A 62 -0.73 -0.92 -9.99
C SER A 62 -1.57 -2.13 -9.58
N ILE A 63 -0.95 -3.17 -9.00
CA ILE A 63 -1.65 -4.40 -8.65
C ILE A 63 -1.68 -4.58 -7.13
N VAL A 64 -0.49 -4.67 -6.50
CA VAL A 64 -0.41 -5.03 -5.08
C VAL A 64 -0.99 -3.94 -4.19
N TYR A 65 -0.59 -2.69 -4.42
CA TYR A 65 -1.07 -1.57 -3.61
C TYR A 65 -2.56 -1.33 -3.79
N GLU A 66 -3.06 -1.34 -5.03
CA GLU A 66 -4.48 -1.14 -5.32
C GLU A 66 -5.38 -2.20 -4.65
N ASP A 67 -4.90 -3.44 -4.51
CA ASP A 67 -5.63 -4.51 -3.82
C ASP A 67 -5.55 -4.40 -2.28
N VAL A 68 -4.40 -4.00 -1.75
CA VAL A 68 -4.13 -4.07 -0.30
C VAL A 68 -4.50 -2.78 0.45
N HIS A 69 -4.32 -1.60 -0.15
CA HIS A 69 -4.53 -0.32 0.53
C HIS A 69 -5.94 -0.11 1.10
N PRO A 70 -7.05 -0.56 0.47
CA PRO A 70 -8.39 -0.38 1.05
C PRO A 70 -8.54 -1.15 2.37
N THR A 71 -7.97 -2.36 2.42
CA THR A 71 -8.00 -3.21 3.61
C THR A 71 -7.16 -2.60 4.72
N ILE A 72 -5.97 -2.09 4.41
CA ILE A 72 -5.12 -1.39 5.40
C ILE A 72 -5.85 -0.17 5.94
N LYS A 73 -6.43 0.66 5.07
CA LYS A 73 -7.20 1.85 5.46
C LYS A 73 -8.30 1.48 6.46
N ASP A 74 -9.10 0.45 6.16
CA ASP A 74 -10.19 0.03 7.05
C ASP A 74 -9.68 -0.47 8.42
N ILE A 75 -8.56 -1.22 8.44
CA ILE A 75 -7.90 -1.66 9.68
C ILE A 75 -7.41 -0.47 10.49
N VAL A 76 -6.73 0.49 9.85
CA VAL A 76 -6.19 1.69 10.49
C VAL A 76 -7.31 2.54 11.09
N LEU A 77 -8.40 2.76 10.36
CA LEU A 77 -9.57 3.48 10.88
C LEU A 77 -10.19 2.75 12.07
N SER A 78 -10.32 1.42 12.01
CA SER A 78 -10.82 0.63 13.13
C SER A 78 -9.93 0.72 14.37
N LEU A 79 -8.61 0.72 14.21
CA LEU A 79 -7.68 0.89 15.33
C LEU A 79 -7.81 2.28 15.98
N ILE A 80 -7.97 3.32 15.17
CA ILE A 80 -8.19 4.68 15.65
C ILE A 80 -9.49 4.78 16.45
N ASP A 81 -10.58 4.18 15.96
CA ASP A 81 -11.86 4.20 16.67
C ASP A 81 -11.79 3.47 18.01
N LYS A 82 -11.08 2.34 18.08
CA LYS A 82 -10.79 1.65 19.37
C LYS A 82 -10.03 2.55 20.34
N GLU A 83 -8.99 3.23 19.85
CA GLU A 83 -8.23 4.17 20.69
C GLU A 83 -9.09 5.32 21.20
N ARG A 84 -10.01 5.85 20.38
CA ARG A 84 -10.95 6.92 20.77
C ARG A 84 -11.95 6.50 21.85
N GLU A 85 -12.31 5.22 21.89
CA GLU A 85 -13.14 4.65 22.96
C GLU A 85 -12.34 4.27 24.21
N GLY A 86 -11.02 4.55 24.21
CA GLY A 86 -10.14 4.36 25.36
C GLY A 86 -9.46 2.99 25.41
N GLU A 87 -9.56 2.18 24.35
CA GLU A 87 -8.80 0.93 24.25
C GLU A 87 -7.32 1.21 24.00
N GLN A 88 -6.46 0.38 24.58
CA GLN A 88 -5.02 0.42 24.29
C GLN A 88 -4.76 -0.23 22.93
N ILE A 89 -4.08 0.48 22.04
CA ILE A 89 -3.67 -0.03 20.73
C ILE A 89 -2.16 -0.06 20.59
N ASP A 90 -1.68 -0.89 19.67
CA ASP A 90 -0.28 -0.85 19.24
C ASP A 90 -0.08 0.31 18.26
N ARG A 91 0.40 1.45 18.79
CA ARG A 91 0.71 2.64 17.99
C ARG A 91 1.88 2.43 17.02
N ALA A 92 2.78 1.49 17.30
CA ALA A 92 3.87 1.15 16.38
C ALA A 92 3.32 0.40 15.16
N LEU A 93 2.38 -0.53 15.37
CA LEU A 93 1.67 -1.20 14.29
C LEU A 93 0.86 -0.21 13.45
N LEU A 94 0.14 0.72 14.09
CA LEU A 94 -0.60 1.77 13.40
C LEU A 94 0.32 2.61 12.50
N LYS A 95 1.47 3.03 13.05
CA LYS A 95 2.47 3.79 12.29
C LYS A 95 3.00 3.00 11.09
N ASN A 96 3.40 1.75 11.29
CA ASN A 96 3.92 0.91 10.21
C ASN A 96 2.89 0.70 9.10
N ALA A 97 1.60 0.58 9.45
CA ALA A 97 0.53 0.49 8.47
C ALA A 97 0.34 1.79 7.68
N LEU A 98 0.48 2.95 8.35
CA LEU A 98 0.41 4.27 7.71
C LEU A 98 1.62 4.55 6.80
N ASP A 99 2.81 4.07 7.16
CA ASP A 99 4.03 4.27 6.39
C ASP A 99 3.91 3.71 4.96
N ILE A 100 3.08 2.68 4.74
CA ILE A 100 2.80 2.12 3.40
C ILE A 100 2.24 3.19 2.46
N PHE A 101 1.33 4.06 2.91
CA PHE A 101 0.76 5.10 2.06
C PHE A 101 1.78 6.19 1.69
N VAL A 102 2.77 6.44 2.54
CA VAL A 102 3.83 7.44 2.29
C VAL A 102 4.90 6.89 1.36
N GLU A 103 5.34 5.64 1.60
CA GLU A 103 6.34 4.97 0.77
C GLU A 103 5.82 4.75 -0.66
N MET A 104 4.55 4.37 -0.81
CA MET A 104 3.93 4.18 -2.13
C MET A 104 3.69 5.49 -2.89
N GLY A 105 3.73 6.63 -2.22
CA GLY A 105 3.80 7.95 -2.85
C GLY A 105 5.20 8.33 -3.35
N GLY A 106 6.20 7.45 -3.22
CA GLY A 106 7.59 7.76 -3.55
C GLY A 106 8.14 8.91 -2.69
N GLY A 107 7.69 9.02 -1.44
CA GLY A 107 7.98 10.13 -0.54
C GLY A 107 7.10 11.37 -0.74
N GLN A 108 6.18 11.35 -1.70
CA GLN A 108 5.12 12.36 -1.82
C GLN A 108 3.91 11.99 -0.95
N MET A 109 3.13 13.00 -0.55
CA MET A 109 1.97 12.80 0.33
C MET A 109 0.67 12.51 -0.41
N ASN A 110 0.66 12.44 -1.74
CA ASN A 110 -0.55 12.25 -2.54
C ASN A 110 -1.33 10.98 -2.16
N ARG A 111 -0.65 9.82 -2.10
CA ARG A 111 -1.27 8.54 -1.72
C ARG A 111 -1.79 8.56 -0.29
N TYR A 112 -1.02 9.14 0.63
CA TYR A 112 -1.47 9.36 2.00
C TYR A 112 -2.72 10.24 2.06
N GLN A 113 -2.75 11.34 1.31
CA GLN A 113 -3.84 12.31 1.28
C GLN A 113 -5.13 11.72 0.72
N ASP A 114 -5.02 11.10 -0.45
CA ASP A 114 -6.17 10.62 -1.22
C ASP A 114 -6.71 9.30 -0.63
N ASP A 115 -5.84 8.35 -0.32
CA ASP A 115 -6.25 6.98 0.04
C ASP A 115 -6.50 6.82 1.55
N PHE A 116 -5.96 7.71 2.39
CA PHE A 116 -6.12 7.64 3.85
C PHE A 116 -6.64 8.92 4.51
N GLU A 117 -6.00 10.08 4.32
CA GLU A 117 -6.32 11.32 5.06
C GLU A 117 -7.74 11.80 4.78
N ALA A 118 -8.17 11.84 3.52
CA ALA A 118 -9.52 12.29 3.18
C ALA A 118 -10.61 11.36 3.78
N PRO A 119 -10.53 10.01 3.65
CA PRO A 119 -11.41 9.10 4.38
C PRO A 119 -11.36 9.28 5.90
N PHE A 120 -10.16 9.42 6.48
CA PHE A 120 -9.97 9.60 7.91
C PHE A 120 -10.64 10.87 8.42
N LEU A 121 -10.45 12.01 7.75
CA LEU A 121 -11.07 13.28 8.14
C LEU A 121 -12.59 13.22 8.04
N GLN A 122 -13.12 12.58 6.99
CA GLN A 122 -14.55 12.39 6.83
C GLN A 122 -15.14 11.54 7.96
N GLU A 123 -14.52 10.39 8.27
CA GLU A 123 -15.00 9.53 9.36
C GLU A 123 -14.84 10.16 10.73
N THR A 124 -13.77 10.93 10.95
CA THR A 124 -13.55 11.70 12.17
C THR A 124 -14.62 12.77 12.36
N SER A 125 -14.97 13.49 11.29
CA SER A 125 -16.07 14.46 11.29
C SER A 125 -17.42 13.80 11.61
N ASN A 126 -17.71 12.66 10.98
CA ASN A 126 -18.92 11.87 11.22
C ASN A 126 -18.98 11.36 12.67
N TYR A 127 -17.86 10.91 13.21
CA TYR A 127 -17.73 10.44 14.59
C TYR A 127 -18.03 11.56 15.59
N PHE A 128 -17.33 12.69 15.50
CA PHE A 128 -17.53 13.80 16.44
C PHE A 128 -18.88 14.46 16.29
N SER A 129 -19.46 14.51 15.08
CA SER A 129 -20.83 14.98 14.89
C SER A 129 -21.84 14.12 15.67
N ARG A 130 -21.72 12.80 15.59
CA ARG A 130 -22.57 11.86 16.36
C ARG A 130 -22.32 11.97 17.87
N LYS A 131 -21.06 12.04 18.27
CA LYS A 131 -20.66 12.09 19.68
C LYS A 131 -21.11 13.40 20.35
N ALA A 132 -20.98 14.53 19.65
CA ALA A 132 -21.42 15.83 20.12
C ALA A 132 -22.94 15.87 20.30
N SER A 133 -23.73 15.37 19.33
CA SER A 133 -25.20 15.28 19.47
C SER A 133 -25.60 14.49 20.71
N LYS A 134 -24.97 13.34 20.93
CA LYS A 134 -25.21 12.52 22.13
C LYS A 134 -24.82 13.26 23.43
N TRP A 135 -23.67 13.93 23.46
CA TRP A 135 -23.22 14.63 24.65
C TRP A 135 -24.08 15.85 25.00
N ILE A 136 -24.67 16.53 24.03
CA ILE A 136 -25.57 17.67 24.28
C ILE A 136 -26.86 17.21 24.97
N GLU A 137 -27.34 16.01 24.68
CA GLU A 137 -28.51 15.41 25.35
C GLU A 137 -28.19 14.93 26.77
N GLU A 138 -26.98 14.40 26.99
CA GLU A 138 -26.58 13.75 28.24
C GLU A 138 -25.84 14.67 29.24
N ALA A 139 -25.25 15.78 28.80
CA ALA A 139 -24.34 16.59 29.60
C ALA A 139 -24.83 18.04 29.81
N SER A 140 -24.46 18.63 30.94
CA SER A 140 -24.62 20.07 31.15
C SER A 140 -23.66 20.85 30.25
N CYS A 141 -23.99 22.08 29.88
CA CYS A 141 -23.17 22.90 28.97
C CYS A 141 -21.69 23.04 29.42
N PRO A 142 -21.37 23.24 30.71
CA PRO A 142 -19.99 23.19 31.20
C PRO A 142 -19.29 21.84 30.99
N ASP A 143 -19.98 20.73 31.26
CA ASP A 143 -19.43 19.38 31.11
C ASP A 143 -19.17 19.03 29.64
N TYR A 144 -20.02 19.50 28.74
CA TYR A 144 -19.82 19.39 27.30
C TYR A 144 -18.54 20.12 26.85
N LEU A 145 -18.32 21.36 27.30
CA LEU A 145 -17.13 22.14 26.95
C LEU A 145 -15.84 21.50 27.47
N LEU A 146 -15.89 20.85 28.64
CA LEU A 146 -14.76 20.09 29.16
C LEU A 146 -14.48 18.84 28.31
N LYS A 147 -15.53 18.09 27.93
CA LYS A 147 -15.40 16.89 27.07
C LYS A 147 -14.93 17.21 25.65
N ALA A 148 -15.33 18.34 25.08
CA ALA A 148 -14.95 18.74 23.72
C ALA A 148 -13.50 19.26 23.63
N ARG A 149 -12.90 19.62 24.77
CA ARG A 149 -11.53 20.16 24.85
C ARG A 149 -10.48 19.11 25.25
N ALA A 150 -10.91 18.04 25.91
CA ALA A 150 -10.06 16.94 26.36
C ALA A 150 -9.74 15.98 25.20
#